data_AF-A0A831JZ83-F1
#
_entry.id   AF-A0A831JZ83-F1
#
_cell.length_a   1.000
_cell.length_b   1.000
_cell.length_c   1.000
_cell.angle_alpha   90.00
_cell.angle_beta   90.00
_cell.angle_gamma   90.00
#
_symmetry.space_group_name_H-M   'P 1'
#
loop_
_entity.id
_entity.type
_entity.pdbx_description
1 polymer ?
#
loop_
_entity_poly.entity_id
_entity_poly.type
_entity_poly.pdbx_seq_one_letter_code
_entity_poly.pdbx_strand_id
1 'polypeptide(L)'
;MMDDLSSLPMMVVADADGEVFEHPNLRMMGASGRFHRPPMPEEIVPMPYGADLYVLPDRHPVGIDPATGRTEIVHSFEGRPVFAVSAFLPPAYTSLLWSAFIRDHGAPHLPLYAYTCLGWREGSFVAAGVRVDPDPRQDLHNFPEGEPENRSARKAVLKYPQNRLIKHLAHCCITYRCPAARNLFLGRYEAPLPTSRTCNAACVGCISLQDGTCVPSTQDRISFSPTPEEVAEVAVGHLDKVPDGVVSFGQGCEG
;
A
#
# COMPACT_ATOMS: atom_id res chain seq x y z
N MET A 1 7.69 16.14 -25.05
CA MET A 1 8.87 15.84 -24.21
C MET A 1 8.86 16.85 -23.09
N MET A 2 9.25 16.50 -21.87
CA MET A 2 9.48 17.52 -20.85
C MET A 2 10.61 18.43 -21.34
N ASP A 3 10.32 19.71 -21.53
CA ASP A 3 11.31 20.65 -22.04
C ASP A 3 12.37 21.04 -20.99
N ASP A 4 12.13 20.71 -19.71
CA ASP A 4 13.07 20.93 -18.61
C ASP A 4 13.08 19.77 -17.59
N LEU A 5 14.07 18.89 -17.70
CA LEU A 5 14.28 17.78 -16.77
C LEU A 5 14.78 18.24 -15.39
N SER A 6 15.30 19.46 -15.27
CA SER A 6 15.83 19.95 -13.98
C SER A 6 14.73 20.18 -12.94
N SER A 7 13.50 20.40 -13.42
CA SER A 7 12.27 20.58 -12.63
C SER A 7 11.71 19.28 -12.03
N LEU A 8 12.22 18.13 -12.45
CA LEU A 8 11.83 16.84 -11.86
C LEU A 8 12.25 16.76 -10.38
N PRO A 9 11.54 15.97 -9.56
CA PRO A 9 12.00 15.65 -8.22
C PRO A 9 13.39 15.00 -8.25
N MET A 10 14.16 15.20 -7.20
CA MET A 10 15.46 14.53 -7.04
C MET A 10 15.23 13.03 -6.85
N MET A 11 16.14 12.23 -7.39
CA MET A 11 16.23 10.81 -7.04
C MET A 11 16.45 10.71 -5.53
N VAL A 12 15.89 9.68 -4.90
CA VAL A 12 16.24 9.26 -3.55
C VAL A 12 16.88 7.89 -3.58
N VAL A 13 17.86 7.70 -2.70
CA VAL A 13 18.60 6.45 -2.51
C VAL A 13 18.68 6.15 -1.02
N ALA A 14 19.00 4.91 -0.66
CA ALA A 14 19.30 4.54 0.71
C ALA A 14 20.70 3.93 0.82
N ASP A 15 21.39 4.18 1.93
CA ASP A 15 22.62 3.45 2.22
C ASP A 15 22.35 2.05 2.80
N ALA A 16 23.41 1.37 3.25
CA ALA A 16 23.32 0.03 3.82
C ALA A 16 22.65 -0.02 5.20
N ASP A 17 22.62 1.09 5.93
CA ASP A 17 21.95 1.21 7.23
C ASP A 17 20.46 1.57 7.06
N GLY A 18 20.05 1.89 5.84
CA GLY A 18 18.68 2.22 5.46
C GLY A 18 18.35 3.71 5.60
N GLU A 19 19.36 4.57 5.77
CA GLU A 19 19.16 6.01 5.76
C GLU A 19 18.85 6.48 4.33
N VAL A 20 17.69 7.11 4.16
CA VAL A 20 17.21 7.60 2.87
C VAL A 20 17.60 9.06 2.68
N PHE A 21 18.20 9.38 1.53
CA PHE A 21 18.62 10.74 1.18
C PHE A 21 18.52 11.00 -0.33
N GLU A 22 18.51 12.27 -0.72
CA GLU A 22 18.45 12.70 -2.11
C GLU A 22 19.82 12.60 -2.82
N HIS A 23 19.79 12.25 -4.11
CA HIS A 23 20.96 12.39 -4.97
C HIS A 23 21.02 13.82 -5.53
N PRO A 24 22.13 14.58 -5.32
CA PRO A 24 22.16 16.01 -5.63
C PRO A 24 22.01 16.31 -7.14
N ASN A 25 22.50 15.40 -7.98
CA ASN A 25 22.59 15.63 -9.42
C ASN A 25 21.54 14.89 -10.24
N LEU A 26 20.94 13.82 -9.71
CA LEU A 26 20.08 12.94 -10.49
C LEU A 26 18.62 13.17 -10.14
N ARG A 27 17.75 12.95 -11.13
CA ARG A 27 16.32 13.14 -11.00
C ARG A 27 15.58 11.82 -11.00
N MET A 28 14.41 11.87 -10.38
CA MET A 28 13.47 10.76 -10.19
C MET A 28 13.14 10.10 -11.53
N MET A 29 13.30 8.78 -11.55
CA MET A 29 12.96 7.93 -12.69
C MET A 29 12.08 6.79 -12.18
N GLY A 30 11.02 6.48 -12.92
CA GLY A 30 10.15 5.35 -12.65
C GLY A 30 10.20 4.30 -13.75
N ALA A 31 9.65 3.13 -13.47
CA ALA A 31 9.53 2.01 -14.40
C ALA A 31 8.07 1.81 -14.80
N SER A 32 7.83 1.83 -16.12
CA SER A 32 6.57 1.44 -16.75
C SER A 32 6.80 0.13 -17.48
N GLY A 33 6.45 -0.98 -16.83
CA GLY A 33 6.79 -2.32 -17.30
C GLY A 33 8.31 -2.50 -17.40
N ARG A 34 8.83 -2.63 -18.62
CA ARG A 34 10.26 -2.83 -18.90
C ARG A 34 11.03 -1.54 -19.21
N PHE A 35 10.34 -0.41 -19.27
CA PHE A 35 10.94 0.86 -19.69
C PHE A 35 11.11 1.79 -18.49
N HIS A 36 12.28 2.39 -18.38
CA HIS A 36 12.52 3.49 -17.44
C HIS A 36 12.15 4.81 -18.11
N ARG A 37 11.41 5.66 -17.40
CA ARG A 37 11.05 7.01 -17.84
C ARG A 37 10.86 7.95 -16.65
N PRO A 38 11.09 9.26 -16.82
CA PRO A 38 10.68 10.21 -15.80
C PRO A 38 9.14 10.21 -15.67
N PRO A 39 8.61 10.51 -14.46
CA PRO A 39 7.19 10.79 -14.29
C PRO A 39 6.80 12.08 -15.01
N MET A 40 5.55 12.18 -15.46
CA MET A 40 4.95 13.44 -15.91
C MET A 40 4.56 14.30 -14.69
N PRO A 41 4.45 15.63 -14.79
CA PRO A 41 4.14 16.47 -13.63
C PRO A 41 2.84 16.08 -12.93
N GLU A 42 1.83 15.71 -13.71
CA GLU A 42 0.52 15.24 -13.24
C GLU A 42 0.55 13.84 -12.58
N GLU A 43 1.62 13.07 -12.78
CA GLU A 43 1.81 11.77 -12.14
C GLU A 43 2.47 11.89 -10.76
N ILE A 44 2.93 13.10 -10.38
CA ILE A 44 3.68 13.32 -9.13
C ILE A 44 2.76 13.88 -8.07
N VAL A 45 2.53 13.10 -7.01
CA VAL A 45 1.79 13.53 -5.82
C VAL A 45 2.73 13.68 -4.63
N PRO A 46 2.46 14.60 -3.69
CA PRO A 46 3.05 14.54 -2.36
C PRO A 46 2.85 13.15 -1.78
N MET A 47 3.86 12.59 -1.11
CA MET A 47 3.74 11.29 -0.49
C MET A 47 2.60 11.32 0.54
N PRO A 48 1.53 10.52 0.36
CA PRO A 48 0.38 10.58 1.25
C PRO A 48 0.74 10.12 2.66
N TYR A 49 0.07 10.69 3.67
CA TYR A 49 0.21 10.21 5.04
C TYR A 49 -0.20 8.74 5.15
N GLY A 50 0.64 7.94 5.81
CA GLY A 50 0.44 6.51 5.95
C GLY A 50 0.99 5.67 4.79
N ALA A 51 1.73 6.28 3.86
CA ALA A 51 2.63 5.55 2.99
C ALA A 51 3.84 5.02 3.77
N ASP A 52 4.31 3.82 3.41
CA ASP A 52 5.53 3.23 3.94
C ASP A 52 6.69 3.40 2.97
N LEU A 53 7.91 3.54 3.51
CA LEU A 53 9.15 3.54 2.75
C LEU A 53 9.82 2.17 2.78
N TYR A 54 10.31 1.73 1.63
CA TYR A 54 11.06 0.48 1.50
C TYR A 54 12.39 0.71 0.82
N VAL A 55 13.45 0.26 1.48
CA VAL A 55 14.74 0.00 0.83
C VAL A 55 14.62 -1.31 0.06
N LEU A 56 15.16 -1.34 -1.15
CA LEU A 56 15.14 -2.50 -2.02
C LEU A 56 16.55 -3.12 -2.10
N PRO A 57 16.87 -4.14 -1.27
CA PRO A 57 18.21 -4.72 -1.24
C PRO A 57 18.64 -5.25 -2.60
N ASP A 58 19.95 -5.09 -2.88
CA ASP A 58 20.63 -5.57 -4.09
C ASP A 58 19.99 -5.05 -5.39
N ARG A 59 19.37 -3.87 -5.31
CA ARG A 59 18.78 -3.15 -6.44
C ARG A 59 19.35 -1.74 -6.48
N HIS A 60 20.10 -1.45 -7.54
CA HIS A 60 20.76 -0.18 -7.76
C HIS A 60 19.79 0.82 -8.39
N PRO A 61 19.57 2.00 -7.78
CA PRO A 61 18.61 2.98 -8.29
C PRO A 61 19.02 3.51 -9.66
N VAL A 62 18.02 3.75 -10.50
CA VAL A 62 18.19 4.32 -11.83
C VAL A 62 17.62 5.73 -11.86
N GLY A 63 18.37 6.68 -12.40
CA GLY A 63 18.03 8.10 -12.43
C GLY A 63 18.23 8.69 -13.81
N ILE A 64 17.83 9.95 -13.96
CA ILE A 64 18.13 10.73 -15.15
C ILE A 64 19.00 11.95 -14.78
N ASP A 65 20.09 12.13 -15.51
CA ASP A 65 20.86 13.36 -15.47
C ASP A 65 20.09 14.45 -16.24
N PRO A 66 19.64 15.53 -15.57
CA PRO A 66 18.85 16.57 -16.22
C PRO A 66 19.66 17.40 -17.23
N ALA A 67 20.99 17.44 -17.14
CA ALA A 67 21.83 18.20 -18.06
C ALA A 67 22.04 17.48 -19.40
N THR A 68 22.14 16.15 -19.38
CA THR A 68 22.42 15.34 -20.57
C THR A 68 21.22 14.53 -21.07
N GLY A 69 20.19 14.38 -20.24
CA GLY A 69 19.04 13.49 -20.48
C GLY A 69 19.40 12.01 -20.43
N ARG A 70 20.60 11.65 -19.98
CA ARG A 70 21.06 10.26 -19.93
C ARG A 70 20.55 9.56 -18.67
N THR A 71 20.25 8.28 -18.84
CA THR A 71 19.93 7.40 -17.72
C THR A 71 21.22 6.95 -17.02
N GLU A 72 21.26 7.04 -15.70
CA GLU A 72 22.39 6.62 -14.88
C GLU A 72 21.97 5.57 -13.85
N ILE A 73 22.87 4.62 -13.57
CA ILE A 73 22.70 3.60 -12.53
C ILE A 73 23.65 3.96 -11.39
N VAL A 74 23.13 4.11 -10.17
CA VAL A 74 23.94 4.50 -9.02
C VAL A 74 24.26 3.25 -8.19
N HIS A 75 25.50 2.77 -8.30
CA HIS A 75 25.96 1.65 -7.47
C HIS A 75 26.47 2.09 -6.10
N SER A 76 26.99 3.32 -6.02
CA SER A 76 27.57 3.87 -4.80
C SER A 76 27.44 5.38 -4.76
N PHE A 77 27.31 5.93 -3.56
CA PHE A 77 27.36 7.36 -3.28
C PHE A 77 28.47 7.60 -2.24
N GLU A 78 29.36 8.56 -2.50
CA GLU A 78 30.52 8.86 -1.63
C GLU A 78 31.36 7.62 -1.24
N GLY A 79 31.50 6.68 -2.18
CA GLY A 79 32.28 5.44 -1.98
C GLY A 79 31.57 4.35 -1.18
N ARG A 80 30.30 4.53 -0.81
CA ARG A 80 29.47 3.53 -0.12
C ARG A 80 28.38 2.98 -1.03
N PRO A 81 28.01 1.70 -0.92
CA PRO A 81 26.91 1.14 -1.72
C PRO A 81 25.60 1.83 -1.37
N VAL A 82 24.74 2.01 -2.38
CA VAL A 82 23.40 2.55 -2.20
C VAL A 82 22.37 1.68 -2.92
N PHE A 83 21.15 1.72 -2.42
CA PHE A 83 20.04 0.90 -2.86
C PHE A 83 18.84 1.75 -3.26
N ALA A 84 18.02 1.19 -4.14
CA ALA A 84 16.81 1.82 -4.60
C ALA A 84 15.81 1.91 -3.46
N VAL A 85 15.07 3.01 -3.42
CA VAL A 85 14.01 3.25 -2.43
C VAL A 85 12.67 3.28 -3.15
N SER A 86 11.63 2.91 -2.42
CA SER A 86 10.28 2.83 -2.93
C SER A 86 9.27 3.25 -1.87
N ALA A 87 8.08 3.62 -2.33
CA ALA A 87 6.95 3.88 -1.45
C ALA A 87 5.83 2.88 -1.70
N PHE A 88 5.18 2.45 -0.62
CA PHE A 88 3.90 1.76 -0.66
C PHE A 88 2.81 2.76 -0.33
N LEU A 89 2.02 3.13 -1.33
CA LEU A 89 0.98 4.12 -1.17
C LEU A 89 -0.20 3.55 -0.36
N PRO A 90 -0.83 4.35 0.51
CA PRO A 90 -2.01 3.91 1.23
C PRO A 90 -3.19 3.70 0.26
N PRO A 91 -4.27 3.06 0.73
CA PRO A 91 -5.49 2.94 -0.06
C PRO A 91 -6.01 4.31 -0.56
N ALA A 92 -6.90 4.28 -1.56
CA ALA A 92 -7.34 5.42 -2.36
C ALA A 92 -6.32 5.97 -3.38
N TYR A 93 -5.07 5.48 -3.38
CA TYR A 93 -4.05 5.86 -4.36
C TYR A 93 -3.68 4.71 -5.28
N THR A 94 -3.42 5.04 -6.56
CA THR A 94 -2.93 4.12 -7.58
C THR A 94 -1.52 4.52 -7.98
N SER A 95 -0.58 3.57 -7.87
CA SER A 95 0.78 3.71 -8.39
C SER A 95 0.77 3.78 -9.92
N LEU A 96 1.44 4.78 -10.50
CA LEU A 96 1.54 4.96 -11.95
C LEU A 96 2.90 4.49 -12.50
N LEU A 97 3.95 4.56 -11.67
CA LEU A 97 5.27 4.03 -11.97
C LEU A 97 5.84 3.25 -10.79
N TRP A 98 6.54 2.17 -11.10
CA TRP A 98 7.35 1.43 -10.12
C TRP A 98 8.71 2.11 -9.91
N SER A 99 9.40 1.85 -8.81
CA SER A 99 10.78 2.31 -8.62
C SER A 99 11.68 1.77 -9.75
N ALA A 100 12.45 2.66 -10.37
CA ALA A 100 13.41 2.28 -11.40
C ALA A 100 14.71 1.78 -10.74
N PHE A 101 15.10 0.55 -11.06
CA PHE A 101 16.33 -0.05 -10.54
C PHE A 101 16.90 -1.09 -11.49
N ILE A 102 18.20 -1.37 -11.34
CA ILE A 102 18.84 -2.58 -11.87
C ILE A 102 19.09 -3.54 -10.72
N ARG A 103 18.66 -4.78 -10.89
CA ARG A 103 18.77 -5.83 -9.87
C ARG A 103 20.04 -6.65 -10.08
N ASP A 104 20.81 -6.87 -9.02
CA ASP A 104 21.97 -7.76 -9.06
C ASP A 104 21.58 -9.22 -9.29
N HIS A 105 22.54 -9.99 -9.80
CA HIS A 105 22.40 -11.43 -9.90
C HIS A 105 22.33 -12.04 -8.49
N GLY A 106 21.24 -12.75 -8.18
CA GLY A 106 21.03 -13.39 -6.88
C GLY A 106 20.34 -12.50 -5.83
N ALA A 107 19.95 -11.28 -6.18
CA ALA A 107 19.17 -10.41 -5.30
C ALA A 107 17.89 -11.13 -4.80
N PRO A 108 17.50 -10.93 -3.53
CA PRO A 108 16.36 -11.63 -2.96
C PRO A 108 15.05 -11.29 -3.67
N HIS A 109 14.12 -12.23 -3.58
CA HIS A 109 12.72 -11.97 -3.91
C HIS A 109 12.14 -10.99 -2.90
N LEU A 110 11.55 -9.92 -3.41
CA LEU A 110 10.81 -8.98 -2.58
C LEU A 110 9.40 -9.53 -2.34
N PRO A 111 8.77 -9.22 -1.18
CA PRO A 111 7.34 -9.41 -1.00
C PRO A 111 6.52 -8.80 -2.13
N LEU A 112 5.29 -9.27 -2.33
CA LEU A 112 4.43 -8.82 -3.43
C LEU A 112 3.72 -7.52 -3.07
N TYR A 113 4.49 -6.44 -2.89
CA TYR A 113 3.99 -5.09 -2.63
C TYR A 113 4.06 -4.19 -3.84
N ALA A 114 3.31 -3.09 -3.75
CA ALA A 114 3.33 -2.03 -4.74
C ALA A 114 4.54 -1.10 -4.52
N TYR A 115 5.66 -1.42 -5.16
CA TYR A 115 6.92 -0.66 -5.07
C TYR A 115 6.92 0.62 -5.93
N THR A 116 6.18 1.63 -5.51
CA THR A 116 5.99 2.90 -6.24
C THR A 116 7.26 3.72 -6.32
N CYS A 117 7.49 4.35 -7.47
CA CYS A 117 8.57 5.32 -7.67
C CYS A 117 8.46 6.47 -6.68
N LEU A 118 9.59 6.83 -6.07
CA LEU A 118 9.72 7.85 -5.03
C LEU A 118 10.81 8.87 -5.43
N GLY A 119 10.62 10.12 -5.02
CA GLY A 119 11.60 11.19 -5.18
C GLY A 119 11.49 12.22 -4.05
N TRP A 120 12.33 13.24 -4.11
CA TRP A 120 12.35 14.34 -3.14
C TRP A 120 12.16 15.70 -3.83
N ARG A 121 11.29 16.54 -3.27
CA ARG A 121 11.06 17.89 -3.76
C ARG A 121 10.66 18.80 -2.60
N GLU A 122 11.30 19.96 -2.51
CA GLU A 122 10.91 21.05 -1.59
C GLU A 122 10.76 20.61 -0.12
N GLY A 123 11.67 19.75 0.36
CA GLY A 123 11.68 19.31 1.76
C GLY A 123 10.71 18.17 2.09
N SER A 124 10.15 17.49 1.08
CA SER A 124 9.25 16.36 1.28
C SER A 124 9.40 15.28 0.22
N PHE A 125 8.98 14.06 0.55
CA PHE A 125 8.86 12.97 -0.40
C PHE A 125 7.69 13.16 -1.35
N VAL A 126 7.89 12.76 -2.60
CA VAL A 126 6.85 12.71 -3.63
C VAL A 126 6.87 11.35 -4.32
N ALA A 127 5.72 10.89 -4.79
CA ALA A 127 5.59 9.56 -5.41
C ALA A 127 4.89 9.65 -6.77
N ALA A 128 5.15 8.67 -7.64
CA ALA A 128 4.48 8.55 -8.93
C ALA A 128 3.14 7.82 -8.78
N GLY A 129 2.07 8.56 -8.51
CA GLY A 129 0.75 8.02 -8.25
C GLY A 129 -0.35 9.06 -8.39
N VAL A 130 -1.59 8.61 -8.29
CA VAL A 130 -2.78 9.48 -8.31
C VAL A 130 -3.79 9.00 -7.27
N ARG A 131 -4.47 9.94 -6.60
CA ARG A 131 -5.62 9.62 -5.76
C ARG A 131 -6.82 9.32 -6.66
N VAL A 132 -7.33 8.09 -6.60
CA VAL A 132 -8.46 7.63 -7.41
C VAL A 132 -9.78 7.63 -6.65
N ASP A 133 -9.72 7.57 -5.32
CA ASP A 133 -10.91 7.64 -4.47
C ASP A 133 -10.87 8.92 -3.62
N PRO A 134 -11.74 9.91 -3.87
CA PRO A 134 -11.78 11.14 -3.08
C PRO A 134 -12.38 10.93 -1.67
N ASP A 135 -13.03 9.78 -1.41
CA ASP A 135 -13.61 9.48 -0.11
C ASP A 135 -12.48 9.34 0.95
N PRO A 136 -12.55 10.07 2.08
CA PRO A 136 -11.53 10.01 3.12
C PRO A 136 -11.68 8.79 4.05
N ARG A 137 -12.60 7.85 3.77
CA ARG A 137 -12.91 6.70 4.63
C ARG A 137 -11.70 5.85 5.01
N GLN A 138 -10.72 5.73 4.12
CA GLN A 138 -9.52 4.91 4.35
C GLN A 138 -8.29 5.75 4.74
N ASP A 139 -8.42 7.07 4.82
CA ASP A 139 -7.31 7.96 5.13
C ASP A 139 -6.86 7.76 6.58
N LEU A 140 -5.60 7.38 6.76
CA LEU A 140 -5.06 6.99 8.06
C LEU A 140 -5.09 8.11 9.11
N HIS A 141 -5.01 9.38 8.68
CA HIS A 141 -5.11 10.54 9.58
C HIS A 141 -6.48 10.67 10.27
N ASN A 142 -7.53 10.08 9.68
CA ASN A 142 -8.87 10.14 10.25
C ASN A 142 -9.12 9.06 11.31
N PHE A 143 -8.16 8.17 11.58
CA PHE A 143 -8.32 7.15 12.60
C PHE A 143 -7.88 7.70 13.96
N PRO A 144 -8.70 7.51 15.02
CA PRO A 144 -8.42 8.06 16.33
C PRO A 144 -7.18 7.43 16.98
N GLU A 145 -6.43 8.25 17.71
CA GLU A 145 -5.37 7.79 18.60
C GLU A 145 -5.95 6.88 19.72
N GLY A 146 -5.11 6.01 20.28
CA GLY A 146 -5.50 5.10 21.35
C GLY A 146 -6.37 3.91 20.93
N GLU A 147 -6.59 3.75 19.61
CA GLU A 147 -7.18 2.56 18.98
C GLU A 147 -8.51 2.08 19.59
N PRO A 148 -9.51 2.97 19.81
CA PRO A 148 -10.80 2.60 20.41
C PRO A 148 -11.53 1.50 19.64
N GLU A 149 -11.29 1.36 18.34
CA GLU A 149 -11.82 0.28 17.50
C GLU A 149 -11.43 -1.11 18.02
N ASN A 150 -10.24 -1.26 18.62
CA ASN A 150 -9.80 -2.53 19.20
C ASN A 150 -10.67 -2.93 20.39
N ARG A 151 -11.12 -1.94 21.18
CA ARG A 151 -12.05 -2.17 22.29
C ARG A 151 -13.44 -2.52 21.77
N SER A 152 -13.92 -1.82 20.75
CA SER A 152 -15.21 -2.09 20.11
C SER A 152 -15.24 -3.48 19.48
N ALA A 153 -14.17 -3.90 18.80
CA ALA A 153 -14.01 -5.23 18.22
C ALA A 153 -14.11 -6.33 19.28
N ARG A 154 -13.37 -6.20 20.39
CA ARG A 154 -13.44 -7.17 21.51
C ARG A 154 -14.83 -7.23 22.14
N LYS A 155 -15.49 -6.08 22.33
CA LYS A 155 -16.87 -6.03 22.84
C LYS A 155 -17.86 -6.71 21.89
N ALA A 156 -17.72 -6.53 20.58
CA ALA A 156 -18.57 -7.16 19.59
C ALA A 156 -18.43 -8.69 19.63
N VAL A 157 -17.21 -9.21 19.72
CA VAL A 157 -16.96 -10.66 19.87
C VAL A 157 -17.60 -11.23 21.14
N LEU A 158 -17.53 -10.51 22.26
CA LEU A 158 -18.18 -10.94 23.51
C LEU A 158 -19.72 -10.90 23.42
N LYS A 159 -20.26 -9.89 22.73
CA LYS A 159 -21.71 -9.72 22.56
C LYS A 159 -22.31 -10.76 21.60
N TYR A 160 -21.57 -11.14 20.56
CA TYR A 160 -22.02 -12.04 19.50
C TYR A 160 -21.08 -13.26 19.39
N PRO A 161 -20.97 -14.10 20.43
CA PRO A 161 -19.96 -15.14 20.50
C PRO A 161 -20.17 -16.27 19.49
N GLN A 162 -21.35 -16.40 18.89
CA GLN A 162 -21.65 -17.41 17.89
C GLN A 162 -21.38 -16.93 16.46
N ASN A 163 -21.23 -15.62 16.24
CA ASN A 163 -21.01 -15.07 14.91
C ASN A 163 -19.52 -15.14 14.54
N ARG A 164 -19.18 -16.05 13.62
CA ARG A 164 -17.80 -16.26 13.18
C ARG A 164 -17.30 -15.10 12.33
N LEU A 165 -18.18 -14.44 11.58
CA LEU A 165 -17.83 -13.28 10.75
C LEU A 165 -17.37 -12.10 11.62
N ILE A 166 -18.05 -11.82 12.73
CA ILE A 166 -17.62 -10.78 13.69
C ILE A 166 -16.22 -11.08 14.25
N LYS A 167 -15.92 -12.35 14.56
CA LYS A 167 -14.59 -12.76 15.04
C LYS A 167 -13.51 -12.55 13.98
N HIS A 168 -13.79 -12.89 12.72
CA HIS A 168 -12.88 -12.66 11.61
C HIS A 168 -12.62 -11.16 11.40
N LEU A 169 -13.68 -10.34 11.38
CA LEU A 169 -13.57 -8.88 11.24
C LEU A 169 -12.80 -8.28 12.42
N ALA A 170 -13.01 -8.75 13.65
CA ALA A 170 -12.25 -8.32 14.81
C ALA A 170 -10.74 -8.63 14.68
N HIS A 171 -10.39 -9.80 14.14
CA HIS A 171 -9.00 -10.15 13.81
C HIS A 171 -8.43 -9.19 12.76
N CYS A 172 -9.15 -8.91 11.69
CA CYS A 172 -8.71 -7.95 10.66
C CYS A 172 -8.52 -6.53 11.23
N CYS A 173 -9.38 -6.09 12.14
CA CYS A 173 -9.26 -4.79 12.81
C CYS A 173 -8.05 -4.71 13.75
N ILE A 174 -7.81 -5.75 14.55
CA ILE A 174 -6.80 -5.73 15.61
C ILE A 174 -5.42 -6.11 15.09
N THR A 175 -5.34 -7.17 14.26
CA THR A 175 -4.08 -7.75 13.81
C THR A 175 -3.62 -7.13 12.50
N TYR A 176 -4.46 -7.12 11.47
CA TYR A 176 -4.09 -6.56 10.16
C TYR A 176 -4.24 -5.05 10.08
N ARG A 177 -4.93 -4.43 11.06
CA ARG A 177 -5.27 -3.00 11.07
C ARG A 177 -5.97 -2.55 9.78
N CYS A 178 -6.73 -3.45 9.15
CA CYS A 178 -7.45 -3.21 7.90
C CYS A 178 -8.41 -2.00 8.06
N PRO A 179 -8.29 -0.95 7.25
CA PRO A 179 -9.10 0.27 7.38
C PRO A 179 -10.62 0.01 7.38
N ALA A 180 -11.11 -0.88 6.52
CA ALA A 180 -12.54 -1.22 6.44
C ALA A 180 -13.04 -1.93 7.72
N ALA A 181 -12.28 -2.90 8.24
CA ALA A 181 -12.63 -3.56 9.50
C ALA A 181 -12.57 -2.59 10.70
N ARG A 182 -11.58 -1.68 10.72
CA ARG A 182 -11.49 -0.62 11.73
C ARG A 182 -12.69 0.33 11.65
N ASN A 183 -13.10 0.74 10.45
CA ASN A 183 -14.26 1.61 10.22
C ASN A 183 -15.57 0.98 10.72
N LEU A 184 -15.78 -0.32 10.50
CA LEU A 184 -16.90 -1.05 11.09
C LEU A 184 -16.95 -0.91 12.61
N PHE A 185 -15.83 -1.12 13.31
CA PHE A 185 -15.79 -1.03 14.77
C PHE A 185 -15.71 0.40 15.32
N LEU A 186 -15.42 1.39 14.46
CA LEU A 186 -15.65 2.80 14.74
C LEU A 186 -17.09 3.24 14.47
N GLY A 187 -17.89 2.41 13.79
CA GLY A 187 -19.28 2.73 13.43
C GLY A 187 -19.36 3.87 12.40
N ARG A 188 -18.55 3.80 11.34
CA ARG A 188 -18.53 4.79 10.26
C ARG A 188 -18.32 4.16 8.89
N TYR A 189 -18.74 4.85 7.84
CA TYR A 189 -18.51 4.51 6.43
C TYR A 189 -18.98 3.08 6.07
N GLU A 190 -18.07 2.29 5.51
CA GLU A 190 -18.33 0.97 4.94
C GLU A 190 -18.05 -0.14 5.96
N ALA A 191 -18.94 -1.13 6.02
CA ALA A 191 -18.74 -2.40 6.70
C ALA A 191 -18.42 -3.52 5.70
N PRO A 192 -17.25 -4.16 5.77
CA PRO A 192 -16.92 -5.24 4.87
C PRO A 192 -17.55 -6.56 5.31
N LEU A 193 -18.06 -7.33 4.34
CA LEU A 193 -18.71 -8.62 4.51
C LEU A 193 -17.98 -9.69 3.67
N PRO A 194 -16.78 -10.13 4.11
CA PRO A 194 -16.09 -11.24 3.46
C PRO A 194 -16.96 -12.50 3.57
N THR A 195 -17.45 -12.98 2.42
CA THR A 195 -18.41 -14.09 2.34
C THR A 195 -17.94 -15.22 1.43
N SER A 196 -16.90 -14.97 0.62
CA SER A 196 -16.35 -15.98 -0.28
C SER A 196 -15.02 -16.57 0.21
N ARG A 197 -14.91 -17.91 0.12
CA ARG A 197 -13.68 -18.67 0.35
C ARG A 197 -12.84 -18.85 -0.92
N THR A 198 -13.38 -18.48 -2.07
CA THR A 198 -12.78 -18.75 -3.38
C THR A 198 -12.83 -17.52 -4.28
N CYS A 199 -11.84 -17.39 -5.15
CA CYS A 199 -11.80 -16.38 -6.20
C CYS A 199 -11.60 -17.10 -7.54
N ASN A 200 -12.23 -16.61 -8.61
CA ASN A 200 -12.05 -17.13 -9.97
C ASN A 200 -10.79 -16.57 -10.65
N ALA A 201 -10.08 -15.64 -10.00
CA ALA A 201 -8.77 -15.18 -10.43
C ALA A 201 -7.64 -16.08 -9.90
N ALA A 202 -6.60 -16.25 -10.70
CA ALA A 202 -5.38 -16.98 -10.35
C ALA A 202 -4.18 -16.02 -10.27
N CYS A 203 -4.33 -14.98 -9.46
CA CYS A 203 -3.31 -13.94 -9.31
C CYS A 203 -2.01 -14.54 -8.77
N VAL A 204 -0.90 -14.38 -9.50
CA VAL A 204 0.45 -14.77 -9.03
C VAL A 204 0.77 -14.10 -7.68
N GLY A 205 0.32 -12.86 -7.49
CA GLY A 205 0.46 -12.11 -6.25
C GLY A 205 -0.83 -11.95 -5.46
N CYS A 206 -1.60 -13.03 -5.27
CA CYS A 206 -2.78 -12.96 -4.40
C CYS A 206 -2.36 -12.63 -2.95
N ILE A 207 -2.91 -11.55 -2.40
CA ILE A 207 -2.61 -11.07 -1.04
C ILE A 207 -3.16 -12.00 0.06
N SER A 208 -4.12 -12.86 -0.28
CA SER A 208 -4.84 -13.72 0.66
C SER A 208 -4.65 -15.21 0.46
N LEU A 209 -3.87 -15.61 -0.55
CA LEU A 209 -3.57 -17.01 -0.82
C LEU A 209 -2.24 -17.15 -1.57
N GLN A 210 -1.25 -17.73 -0.91
CA GLN A 210 0.09 -17.97 -1.47
C GLN A 210 0.51 -19.45 -1.28
N ASP A 211 -0.34 -20.37 -1.73
CA ASP A 211 -0.08 -21.80 -1.59
C ASP A 211 1.12 -22.24 -2.43
N GLY A 212 2.11 -22.86 -1.79
CA GLY A 212 3.29 -23.40 -2.46
C GLY A 212 4.33 -22.37 -2.89
N THR A 213 4.25 -21.13 -2.38
CA THR A 213 5.28 -20.10 -2.61
C THR A 213 6.07 -19.80 -1.32
N CYS A 214 7.23 -19.15 -1.46
CA CYS A 214 7.99 -18.64 -0.32
C CYS A 214 7.51 -17.26 0.16
N VAL A 215 6.48 -16.70 -0.47
CA VAL A 215 5.95 -15.36 -0.17
C VAL A 215 4.73 -15.53 0.74
N PRO A 216 4.70 -14.92 1.94
CA PRO A 216 3.54 -15.02 2.80
C PRO A 216 2.36 -14.22 2.24
N SER A 217 1.14 -14.66 2.54
CA SER A 217 -0.06 -13.84 2.40
C SER A 217 -0.03 -12.72 3.43
N THR A 218 -0.42 -11.51 3.01
CA THR A 218 -0.40 -10.32 3.88
C THR A 218 -1.69 -10.21 4.68
N GLN A 219 -2.80 -10.75 4.15
CA GLN A 219 -4.08 -10.84 4.84
C GLN A 219 -4.78 -12.15 4.46
N ASP A 220 -4.83 -13.10 5.39
CA ASP A 220 -5.40 -14.43 5.14
C ASP A 220 -6.88 -14.40 4.74
N ARG A 221 -7.23 -15.24 3.76
CA ARG A 221 -8.62 -15.45 3.33
C ARG A 221 -9.47 -16.04 4.46
N ILE A 222 -10.74 -15.65 4.50
CA ILE A 222 -11.73 -16.30 5.38
C ILE A 222 -11.82 -17.80 5.10
N SER A 223 -11.73 -18.62 6.15
CA SER A 223 -11.67 -20.09 6.04
C SER A 223 -13.04 -20.77 5.99
N PHE A 224 -14.12 -19.99 6.13
CA PHE A 224 -15.50 -20.47 6.19
C PHE A 224 -16.42 -19.56 5.36
N SER A 225 -17.61 -20.07 5.02
CA SER A 225 -18.69 -19.26 4.47
C SER A 225 -19.62 -18.85 5.62
N PRO A 226 -19.78 -17.55 5.88
CA PRO A 226 -20.77 -17.07 6.84
C PRO A 226 -22.18 -17.49 6.42
N THR A 227 -23.02 -17.78 7.42
CA THR A 227 -24.45 -17.97 7.22
C THR A 227 -25.13 -16.63 6.89
N PRO A 228 -26.29 -16.62 6.20
CA PRO A 228 -27.06 -15.41 5.99
C PRO A 228 -27.36 -14.65 7.29
N GLU A 229 -27.58 -15.37 8.39
CA GLU A 229 -27.83 -14.80 9.72
C GLU A 229 -26.58 -14.09 10.28
N GLU A 230 -25.40 -14.70 10.15
CA GLU A 230 -24.13 -14.08 10.55
C GLU A 230 -23.86 -12.79 9.77
N VAL A 231 -24.15 -12.80 8.47
CA VAL A 231 -24.01 -11.62 7.59
C VAL A 231 -25.02 -10.55 7.98
N ALA A 232 -26.30 -10.91 8.15
CA ALA A 232 -27.36 -9.97 8.50
C ALA A 232 -27.10 -9.30 9.85
N GLU A 233 -26.58 -10.04 10.84
CA GLU A 233 -26.25 -9.48 12.15
C GLU A 233 -25.18 -8.37 12.08
N VAL A 234 -24.18 -8.53 11.19
CA VAL A 234 -23.17 -7.48 10.94
C VAL A 234 -23.79 -6.34 10.12
N ALA A 235 -24.43 -6.67 9.00
CA ALA A 235 -24.92 -5.70 8.03
C ALA A 235 -25.99 -4.79 8.65
N VAL A 236 -27.06 -5.36 9.21
CA VAL A 236 -28.14 -4.60 9.86
C VAL A 236 -27.60 -3.87 11.08
N GLY A 237 -26.75 -4.54 11.88
CA GLY A 237 -26.14 -3.94 13.07
C GLY A 237 -25.27 -2.70 12.78
N HIS A 238 -24.74 -2.58 11.56
CA HIS A 238 -24.02 -1.40 11.06
C HIS A 238 -24.98 -0.37 10.46
N LEU A 239 -25.81 -0.79 9.49
CA LEU A 239 -26.70 0.10 8.74
C LEU A 239 -27.74 0.81 9.62
N ASP A 240 -28.17 0.19 10.73
CA ASP A 240 -29.08 0.84 11.69
C ASP A 240 -28.44 2.00 12.46
N LYS A 241 -27.10 2.06 12.52
CA LYS A 241 -26.36 3.01 13.37
C LYS A 241 -25.55 4.03 12.58
N VAL A 242 -25.18 3.70 11.34
CA VAL A 242 -24.24 4.49 10.54
C VAL A 242 -25.02 5.19 9.43
N PRO A 243 -25.22 6.52 9.52
CA PRO A 243 -25.80 7.30 8.44
C PRO A 243 -25.00 7.13 7.15
N ASP A 244 -25.70 6.97 6.03
CA ASP A 244 -25.10 6.71 4.71
C ASP A 244 -24.14 5.51 4.70
N GLY A 245 -24.31 4.60 5.66
CA GLY A 245 -23.50 3.40 5.78
C GLY A 245 -23.66 2.51 4.55
N VAL A 246 -22.54 1.96 4.09
CA VAL A 246 -22.51 0.99 3.00
C VAL A 246 -21.99 -0.34 3.53
N VAL A 247 -22.36 -1.39 2.84
CA VAL A 247 -22.05 -2.77 3.18
C VAL A 247 -21.54 -3.42 1.91
N SER A 248 -20.34 -4.01 1.94
CA SER A 248 -19.68 -4.55 0.74
C SER A 248 -19.41 -6.04 0.87
N PHE A 249 -19.68 -6.78 -0.19
CA PHE A 249 -19.50 -8.24 -0.21
C PHE A 249 -18.25 -8.58 -1.01
N GLY A 250 -17.41 -9.44 -0.45
CA GLY A 250 -16.12 -9.75 -1.07
C GLY A 250 -15.47 -11.02 -0.56
N GLN A 251 -14.20 -11.17 -0.92
CA GLN A 251 -13.33 -12.25 -0.47
C GLN A 251 -12.41 -11.80 0.68
N GLY A 252 -12.11 -10.50 0.77
CA GLY A 252 -11.36 -9.88 1.84
C GLY A 252 -12.14 -8.78 2.54
N CYS A 253 -11.58 -8.22 3.61
CA CYS A 253 -12.13 -7.04 4.25
C CYS A 253 -11.95 -5.77 3.40
N GLU A 254 -11.05 -5.81 2.42
CA GLU A 254 -10.81 -4.71 1.48
C GLU A 254 -11.58 -4.86 0.16
N GLY A 255 -12.44 -5.89 0.07
CA GLY A 255 -13.18 -6.28 -1.15
C GLY A 255 -12.59 -7.52 -1.81
#